data_AF-A0A6C0DMZ1-F1
#
_entry.id   AF-A0A6C0DMZ1-F1
#
_cell.length_a   1.000
_cell.length_b   1.000
_cell.length_c   1.000
_cell.angle_alpha   90.00
_cell.angle_beta   90.00
_cell.angle_gamma   90.00
#
_symmetry.space_group_name_H-M   'P 1'
#
loop_
_entity.id
_entity.type
_entity.pdbx_description
1 polymer ?
#
loop_
_entity_poly.entity_id
_entity_poly.type
_entity_poly.pdbx_seq_one_letter_code
_entity_poly.pdbx_strand_id
1 'polypeptide(L)' 'MALVGSFCNCIKKVRKTVKLRNKRGSKEGAAIGICVKSVLQSRRKTLKRFRCNGRKPFLKTKPL' A
#
# COMPACT_ATOMS: atom_id res chain seq x y z
N MET A 1 -11.08 10.31 -7.78
CA MET A 1 -10.18 9.14 -7.74
C MET A 1 -10.44 8.33 -6.48
N ALA A 2 -10.85 7.06 -6.61
CA ALA A 2 -11.08 6.19 -5.47
C ALA A 2 -9.77 5.96 -4.70
N LEU A 3 -9.77 6.16 -3.37
CA LEU A 3 -8.62 5.96 -2.46
C LEU A 3 -7.95 4.59 -2.68
N VAL A 4 -8.77 3.58 -2.98
CA VAL A 4 -8.34 2.22 -3.32
C VAL A 4 -7.44 2.17 -4.56
N GLY A 5 -7.83 2.86 -5.63
CA GLY A 5 -7.09 2.87 -6.90
C GLY A 5 -5.73 3.52 -6.75
N SER A 6 -5.66 4.65 -6.05
CA SER A 6 -4.40 5.34 -5.75
C SER A 6 -3.46 4.49 -4.90
N PHE A 7 -4.00 3.80 -3.89
CA PHE A 7 -3.22 2.92 -3.02
C PHE A 7 -2.65 1.71 -3.78
N CYS A 8 -3.46 1.06 -4.61
CA CYS A 8 -2.99 -0.08 -5.42
C CYS A 8 -2.00 0.33 -6.51
N ASN A 9 -2.19 1.50 -7.13
CA ASN A 9 -1.23 2.02 -8.10
C ASN A 9 0.10 2.37 -7.42
N CYS A 10 0.06 2.96 -6.22
CA CYS A 10 1.25 3.20 -5.40
C CYS A 10 2.02 1.89 -5.15
N ILE A 11 1.35 0.82 -4.68
CA ILE A 11 2.01 -0.46 -4.41
C ILE A 11 2.64 -1.03 -5.69
N LYS A 12 1.93 -1.00 -6.82
CA LYS A 12 2.44 -1.50 -8.10
C LYS A 12 3.66 -0.72 -8.58
N LYS A 13 3.67 0.61 -8.44
CA LYS A 13 4.82 1.45 -8.79
C LYS A 13 5.99 1.18 -7.85
N VAL A 14 5.77 1.29 -6.55
CA VAL A 14 6.83 1.13 -5.53
C VAL A 14 7.42 -0.27 -5.54
N ARG A 15 6.63 -1.33 -5.78
CA ARG A 15 7.15 -2.70 -5.91
C ARG A 15 8.20 -2.83 -7.04
N LYS A 16 8.06 -2.05 -8.12
CA LYS A 16 9.02 -2.05 -9.23
C LYS A 16 10.30 -1.29 -8.88
N THR A 17 10.19 -0.21 -8.11
CA THR A 17 11.32 0.66 -7.74
C THR A 17 12.04 0.23 -6.47
N VAL A 18 11.37 -0.44 -5.53
CA VAL A 18 11.94 -0.76 -4.22
C VAL A 18 13.01 -1.83 -4.33
N LYS A 19 14.25 -1.44 -4.00
CA LYS A 19 15.38 -2.35 -3.84
C LYS A 19 15.43 -2.77 -2.38
N LEU A 20 15.26 -4.05 -2.13
CA LEU A 20 15.39 -4.60 -0.78
C LEU A 20 16.88 -4.69 -0.45
N ARG A 21 17.29 -4.04 0.65
CA ARG A 21 18.69 -4.05 1.10
C ARG A 21 19.08 -5.41 1.71
N ASN A 22 18.11 -6.12 2.27
CA ASN A 22 18.27 -7.46 2.87
C ASN A 22 17.32 -8.47 2.23
N LYS A 23 17.79 -9.70 1.97
CA LYS A 23 17.01 -10.80 1.39
C LYS A 23 15.85 -11.30 2.26
N ARG A 24 15.72 -10.82 3.51
CA ARG A 24 14.65 -11.20 4.45
C ARG A 24 13.29 -10.51 4.21
N GLY A 25 13.21 -9.52 3.32
CA GLY A 25 11.97 -8.77 3.07
C GLY A 25 11.25 -9.18 1.78
N SER A 26 9.94 -8.95 1.72
CA SER A 26 9.18 -8.98 0.46
C SER A 26 9.06 -7.58 -0.14
N LYS A 27 9.24 -7.44 -1.45
CA LYS A 27 9.07 -6.15 -2.15
C LYS A 27 7.67 -5.58 -1.94
N GLU A 28 6.68 -6.46 -1.84
CA GLU A 28 5.30 -6.07 -1.50
C GLU A 28 5.20 -5.50 -0.08
N GLY A 29 5.82 -6.11 0.93
CA GLY A 29 5.80 -5.59 2.30
C GLY A 29 6.39 -4.18 2.39
N ALA A 30 7.53 -3.96 1.75
CA ALA A 30 8.16 -2.63 1.69
C ALA A 30 7.29 -1.61 0.94
N ALA A 31 6.70 -2.01 -0.19
CA ALA A 31 5.80 -1.16 -0.96
C ALA A 31 4.55 -0.77 -0.17
N ILE A 32 3.96 -1.70 0.57
CA ILE A 32 2.80 -1.44 1.44
C ILE A 32 3.19 -0.41 2.50
N GLY A 33 4.30 -0.61 3.22
CA GLY A 33 4.75 0.34 4.25
C GLY A 33 4.93 1.76 3.72
N ILE A 34 5.58 1.92 2.57
CA ILE A 34 5.79 3.21 1.91
C ILE A 34 4.43 3.83 1.53
N CYS A 35 3.54 3.06 0.89
CA CYS A 35 2.24 3.56 0.46
C CYS A 35 1.29 3.86 1.63
N VAL A 36 1.36 3.13 2.74
CA VAL A 36 0.62 3.45 3.97
C VAL A 36 1.07 4.79 4.53
N LYS A 37 2.39 5.01 4.65
CA LYS A 37 2.95 6.27 5.14
C LYS A 37 2.56 7.45 4.24
N SER A 38 2.69 7.32 2.92
CA SER A 38 2.43 8.43 1.99
C SER A 38 0.94 8.68 1.68
N VAL A 39 0.08 7.65 1.72
CA VAL A 39 -1.33 7.77 1.30
C VAL A 39 -2.30 7.79 2.48
N LEU A 40 -2.07 6.95 3.49
CA LEU A 40 -2.99 6.77 4.61
C LEU A 40 -2.62 7.63 5.81
N GLN A 41 -1.33 7.69 6.18
CA GLN A 41 -0.89 8.45 7.36
C GLN A 41 -1.07 9.95 7.18
N SER A 42 -0.88 10.48 5.96
CA SER A 42 -1.23 11.88 5.61
C SER A 42 -2.71 12.22 5.83
N ARG A 43 -3.58 11.21 5.95
CA ARG A 43 -5.03 11.35 6.19
C ARG A 43 -5.43 10.88 7.59
N ARG A 44 -4.46 10.74 8.51
CA ARG A 44 -4.64 10.15 9.86
C ARG A 44 -5.37 8.80 9.86
N LYS A 45 -5.02 7.95 8.90
CA LYS A 45 -5.57 6.60 8.75
C LYS A 45 -4.44 5.58 8.73
N THR A 46 -4.72 4.38 9.21
CA THR A 46 -3.87 3.21 9.10
C THR A 46 -4.56 2.09 8.32
N LEU A 47 -3.78 1.12 7.86
CA LEU A 47 -4.25 -0.01 7.07
C LEU A 47 -4.85 -1.10 7.98
N LYS A 48 -6.12 -1.49 7.76
CA LYS A 48 -6.73 -2.65 8.45
C LYS A 48 -6.72 -3.89 7.56
N ARG A 49 -7.25 -3.76 6.34
CA ARG A 49 -7.21 -4.78 5.30
C ARG A 49 -7.16 -4.12 3.94
N PHE A 50 -6.47 -4.72 2.98
CA PHE A 50 -6.50 -4.25 1.60
C PHE A 50 -6.49 -5.44 0.65
N ARG A 51 -7.02 -5.23 -0.55
CA ARG A 51 -6.93 -6.17 -1.66
C ARG A 51 -6.88 -5.39 -2.96
N CYS A 52 -5.75 -5.52 -3.64
CA CYS A 52 -5.55 -4.96 -4.97
C CYS A 52 -5.81 -5.97 -6.08
N ASN A 53 -5.76 -7.27 -5.77
CA ASN A 53 -5.96 -8.35 -6.73
C ASN A 53 -7.39 -8.92 -6.61
N GLY A 54 -8.22 -8.68 -7.63
CA GLY A 54 -9.58 -9.20 -7.76
C GLY A 54 -10.49 -8.28 -8.56
N ARG A 55 -11.68 -8.76 -8.95
CA ARG A 55 -12.71 -7.97 -9.67
C ARG A 55 -13.18 -6.72 -8.90
N LYS A 56 -13.01 -6.70 -7.57
CA LYS A 56 -13.38 -5.58 -6.70
C LYS A 56 -12.23 -5.24 -5.75
N PRO A 57 -11.37 -4.25 -6.07
CA PRO A 57 -10.32 -3.85 -5.16
C PRO A 57 -10.95 -3.18 -3.94
N PHE A 58 -10.44 -3.47 -2.74
CA PHE A 58 -10.95 -2.88 -1.50
C PHE A 58 -9.81 -2.38 -0.62
N LEU A 59 -10.09 -1.30 0.11
CA LEU A 59 -9.20 -0.74 1.11
C LEU A 59 -10.03 -0.45 2.36
N LYS A 60 -9.78 -1.21 3.43
CA LYS A 60 -10.33 -0.96 4.76
C LYS A 60 -9.26 -0.30 5.60
N THR A 61 -9.53 0.92 6.01
CA THR A 61 -8.67 1.71 6.88
C THR A 61 -9.24 1.76 8.30
N LYS A 62 -8.40 2.05 9.28
CA LYS A 62 -8.80 2.48 10.62
C LYS A 62 -8.29 3.90 10.85
N PRO A 63 -8.98 4.73 11.64
CA PRO A 63 -8.38 5.98 12.14
C PRO A 63 -7.13 5.64 12.96
N LEU A 64 -6.13 6.51 12.86
CA LEU A 64 -4.91 6.44 13.67
C LEU A 64 -5.20 6.98 15.08
#